data_AF-A0A932DKB7-F1
#
_entry.id   AF-A0A932DKB7-F1
#
_cell.length_a   1.000
_cell.length_b   1.000
_cell.length_c   1.000
_cell.angle_alpha   90.00
_cell.angle_beta   90.00
_cell.angle_gamma   90.00
#
_symmetry.space_group_name_H-M   'P 1'
#
loop_
_entity.id
_entity.type
_entity.pdbx_description
1 polymer ?
#
loop_
_entity_poly.entity_id
_entity_poly.type
_entity_poly.pdbx_seq_one_letter_code
_entity_poly.pdbx_strand_id
1 'polypeptide(L)'
;IAVGVWLYHGAVLREDTRLARGDRSERLAGLRVAVVDGGDGRVGRGVLAALRQELPQLPVTAVGLTPEAAAAMEAAPGLEGLREVTLIVGSWEALRPEGAIPALAAYSGRKLLIPIWPEGADWAGVERWSDEALARQVARAVKQVSNGEEVRLARPPGAGAIIGIIVAILAGLMLLMSGINFVAERVF
;
A
#
# COMPACT_ATOMS: atom_id res chain seq x y z
N ILE A 1 6.63 40.74 -9.84
CA ILE A 1 7.70 39.77 -9.49
C ILE A 1 7.11 38.48 -8.92
N ALA A 2 6.21 38.51 -7.93
CA ALA A 2 5.59 37.32 -7.33
C ALA A 2 4.86 36.36 -8.31
N VAL A 3 4.13 36.90 -9.30
CA VAL A 3 3.36 36.09 -10.27
C VAL A 3 4.26 35.30 -11.23
N GLY A 4 5.41 35.87 -11.63
CA GLY A 4 6.37 35.20 -12.51
C GLY A 4 7.07 34.03 -11.83
N VAL A 5 7.39 34.17 -10.53
CA VAL A 5 7.95 33.08 -9.72
C VAL A 5 6.94 31.94 -9.55
N TRP A 6 5.66 32.27 -9.36
CA TRP A 6 4.60 31.28 -9.21
C TRP A 6 4.32 30.49 -10.49
N LEU A 7 4.28 31.16 -11.65
CA LEU A 7 4.13 30.50 -12.95
C LEU A 7 5.35 29.64 -13.32
N TYR A 8 6.56 30.12 -13.02
CA TYR A 8 7.78 29.35 -13.21
C TYR A 8 7.81 28.09 -12.33
N HIS A 9 7.49 28.19 -11.04
CA HIS A 9 7.37 27.02 -10.15
C HIS A 9 6.26 26.06 -10.62
N GLY A 10 5.12 26.59 -11.07
CA GLY A 10 4.02 25.77 -11.59
C GLY A 10 4.38 25.00 -12.87
N ALA A 11 5.19 25.59 -13.74
CA ALA A 11 5.68 24.94 -14.96
C ALA A 11 6.71 23.85 -14.65
N VAL A 12 7.68 24.13 -13.78
CA VAL A 12 8.70 23.16 -13.34
C VAL A 12 8.06 21.95 -12.64
N LEU A 13 7.06 22.18 -11.77
CA LEU A 13 6.32 21.09 -11.11
C LEU A 13 5.54 20.19 -12.10
N ARG A 14 5.05 20.75 -13.22
CA ARG A 14 4.31 19.99 -14.25
C ARG A 14 5.24 19.15 -15.13
N GLU A 15 6.44 19.66 -15.42
CA GLU A 15 7.45 18.93 -16.19
C GLU A 15 7.99 17.74 -15.37
N ASP A 16 8.30 17.98 -14.09
CA ASP A 16 8.73 16.94 -13.15
C ASP A 16 7.66 15.85 -12.97
N THR A 17 6.38 16.22 -12.89
CA THR A 17 5.31 15.23 -12.81
C THR A 17 5.15 14.43 -14.11
N ARG A 18 5.50 14.98 -15.27
CA ARG A 18 5.43 14.24 -16.55
C ARG A 18 6.58 13.23 -16.67
N LEU A 19 7.80 13.62 -16.30
CA LEU A 19 8.97 12.74 -16.26
C LEU A 19 8.80 11.64 -15.19
N ALA A 20 8.34 11.99 -13.99
CA ALA A 20 8.06 11.03 -12.93
C ALA A 20 6.94 10.04 -13.29
N ARG A 21 5.98 10.42 -14.15
CA ARG A 21 4.94 9.50 -14.66
C ARG A 21 5.49 8.48 -15.65
N GLY A 22 6.44 8.88 -16.50
CA GLY A 22 7.10 8.00 -17.47
C GLY A 22 7.90 6.89 -16.77
N ASP A 23 8.83 7.28 -15.91
CA ASP A 23 9.65 6.36 -15.12
C ASP A 23 8.80 5.41 -14.25
N ARG A 24 7.70 5.92 -13.69
CA ARG A 24 6.78 5.12 -12.88
C ARG A 24 6.04 4.08 -13.73
N SER A 25 5.62 4.44 -14.93
CA SER A 25 4.95 3.50 -15.85
C SER A 25 5.88 2.38 -16.29
N GLU A 26 7.15 2.69 -16.57
CA GLU A 26 8.14 1.71 -17.01
C GLU A 26 8.53 0.75 -15.87
N ARG A 27 8.70 1.26 -14.64
CA ARG A 27 8.94 0.42 -13.45
C ARG A 27 7.74 -0.46 -13.11
N LEU A 28 6.53 0.06 -13.24
CA LEU A 28 5.29 -0.72 -13.05
C LEU A 28 5.13 -1.80 -14.11
N ALA A 29 5.53 -1.54 -15.36
CA ALA A 29 5.47 -2.53 -16.44
C ALA A 29 6.41 -3.73 -16.21
N GLY A 30 7.52 -3.52 -15.49
CA GLY A 30 8.42 -4.60 -15.09
C GLY A 30 7.95 -5.41 -13.88
N LEU A 31 7.03 -4.87 -13.06
CA LEU A 31 6.60 -5.51 -11.82
C LEU A 31 5.38 -6.41 -12.08
N ARG A 32 5.59 -7.72 -11.97
CA ARG A 32 4.52 -8.72 -12.00
C ARG A 32 4.31 -9.28 -10.60
N VAL A 33 3.08 -9.17 -10.11
CA VAL A 33 2.76 -9.52 -8.72
C VAL A 33 1.89 -10.76 -8.70
N ALA A 34 2.24 -11.74 -7.87
CA ALA A 34 1.33 -12.84 -7.54
C ALA A 34 0.80 -12.69 -6.12
N VAL A 35 -0.51 -12.88 -5.96
CA VAL A 35 -1.16 -13.02 -4.66
C VAL A 35 -1.40 -14.51 -4.43
N VAL A 36 -0.75 -15.04 -3.41
CA VAL A 36 -0.80 -16.45 -3.00
C VAL A 36 -1.56 -16.57 -1.70
N ASP A 37 -2.61 -17.38 -1.68
CA ASP A 37 -3.36 -17.70 -0.45
C ASP A 37 -3.41 -19.21 -0.24
N GLY A 38 -3.05 -19.65 0.97
CA GLY A 38 -3.10 -21.05 1.39
C GLY A 38 -4.21 -21.38 2.40
N GLY A 39 -5.06 -20.41 2.74
CA GLY A 39 -6.21 -20.58 3.62
C GLY A 39 -7.51 -20.78 2.86
N ASP A 40 -8.53 -19.99 3.21
CA ASP A 40 -9.87 -20.01 2.58
C ASP A 40 -10.05 -18.97 1.48
N GLY A 41 -8.99 -18.23 1.13
CA GLY A 41 -9.02 -17.21 0.10
C GLY A 41 -9.63 -15.86 0.50
N ARG A 42 -10.10 -15.68 1.75
CA ARG A 42 -10.66 -14.37 2.18
C ARG A 42 -9.62 -13.26 2.10
N VAL A 43 -8.43 -13.52 2.63
CA VAL A 43 -7.32 -12.56 2.67
C VAL A 43 -6.83 -12.29 1.24
N GLY A 44 -6.59 -13.33 0.45
CA GLY A 44 -6.16 -13.23 -0.94
C GLY A 44 -7.16 -12.45 -1.80
N ARG A 45 -8.46 -12.71 -1.67
CA ARG A 45 -9.51 -11.94 -2.36
C ARG A 45 -9.50 -10.47 -1.95
N GLY A 46 -9.39 -10.18 -0.66
CA GLY A 46 -9.32 -8.82 -0.14
C GLY A 46 -8.13 -8.06 -0.73
N VAL A 47 -6.96 -8.68 -0.74
CA VAL A 47 -5.74 -8.12 -1.31
C VAL A 47 -5.87 -7.89 -2.82
N LEU A 48 -6.42 -8.86 -3.56
CA LEU A 48 -6.68 -8.71 -5.00
C LEU A 48 -7.61 -7.53 -5.30
N ALA A 49 -8.70 -7.39 -4.52
CA ALA A 49 -9.63 -6.27 -4.66
C ALA A 49 -8.94 -4.93 -4.39
N ALA A 50 -8.17 -4.83 -3.31
CA ALA A 50 -7.43 -3.62 -2.95
C ALA A 50 -6.36 -3.25 -4.01
N LEU A 51 -5.64 -4.25 -4.54
CA LEU A 51 -4.65 -4.04 -5.60
C LEU A 51 -5.29 -3.55 -6.90
N ARG A 52 -6.40 -4.17 -7.33
CA ARG A 52 -7.15 -3.73 -8.53
C ARG A 52 -7.68 -2.31 -8.38
N GLN A 53 -8.07 -1.92 -7.16
CA GLN A 53 -8.56 -0.57 -6.87
C GLN A 53 -7.42 0.47 -6.84
N GLU A 54 -6.32 0.20 -6.14
CA GLU A 54 -5.23 1.18 -5.97
C GLU A 54 -4.24 1.21 -7.14
N LEU A 55 -4.07 0.09 -7.85
CA LEU A 55 -3.07 -0.13 -8.90
C LEU A 55 -3.71 -0.87 -10.10
N PRO A 56 -4.68 -0.26 -10.81
CA PRO A 56 -5.45 -0.94 -11.86
C PRO A 56 -4.61 -1.36 -13.08
N GLN A 57 -3.44 -0.76 -13.28
CA GLN A 57 -2.52 -1.09 -14.38
C GLN A 57 -1.50 -2.18 -14.02
N LEU A 58 -1.48 -2.64 -12.77
CA LEU A 58 -0.52 -3.63 -12.32
C LEU A 58 -0.98 -5.04 -12.76
N PRO A 59 -0.15 -5.82 -13.46
CA PRO A 59 -0.47 -7.21 -13.76
C PRO A 59 -0.39 -8.03 -12.47
N VAL A 60 -1.56 -8.44 -11.97
CA VAL A 60 -1.70 -9.26 -10.76
C VAL A 60 -2.22 -10.64 -11.11
N THR A 61 -1.47 -11.67 -10.72
CA THR A 61 -1.84 -13.08 -10.86
C THR A 61 -2.35 -13.62 -9.52
N ALA A 62 -3.55 -14.19 -9.52
CA ALA A 62 -4.10 -14.86 -8.35
C ALA A 62 -3.66 -16.33 -8.33
N VAL A 63 -3.23 -16.83 -7.16
CA VAL A 63 -2.80 -18.21 -6.96
C VAL A 63 -3.40 -18.73 -5.65
N GLY A 64 -4.38 -19.63 -5.75
CA GLY A 64 -4.91 -20.35 -4.59
C GLY A 64 -4.17 -21.68 -4.42
N LEU A 65 -3.58 -21.92 -3.24
CA LEU A 65 -2.92 -23.19 -2.93
C LEU A 65 -3.90 -24.28 -2.51
N THR A 66 -5.09 -23.89 -2.04
CA THR A 66 -6.22 -24.78 -1.72
C THR A 66 -7.33 -24.62 -2.76
N PRO A 67 -8.16 -25.65 -3.00
CA PRO A 67 -9.35 -25.52 -3.86
C PRO A 67 -10.28 -24.39 -3.41
N GLU A 68 -10.44 -24.21 -2.10
CA GLU A 68 -11.26 -23.16 -1.50
C GLU A 68 -10.71 -21.77 -1.81
N ALA A 69 -9.40 -21.57 -1.61
CA ALA A 69 -8.75 -20.30 -1.95
C ALA A 69 -8.79 -20.02 -3.45
N ALA A 70 -8.57 -21.04 -4.29
CA ALA A 70 -8.60 -20.89 -5.74
C ALA A 70 -10.00 -20.47 -6.23
N ALA A 71 -11.05 -21.11 -5.72
CA ALA A 71 -12.43 -20.73 -6.00
C ALA A 71 -12.75 -19.34 -5.47
N ALA A 72 -12.31 -19.01 -4.25
CA ALA A 72 -12.60 -17.73 -3.62
C ALA A 72 -11.92 -16.54 -4.33
N MET A 73 -10.75 -16.77 -4.93
CA MET A 73 -9.95 -15.74 -5.60
C MET A 73 -10.18 -15.69 -7.12
N GLU A 74 -11.02 -16.60 -7.66
CA GLU A 74 -11.14 -16.83 -9.11
C GLU A 74 -9.77 -17.09 -9.75
N ALA A 75 -8.93 -17.83 -9.04
CA ALA A 75 -7.55 -18.12 -9.44
C ALA A 75 -7.47 -19.42 -10.23
N ALA A 76 -6.48 -19.51 -11.11
CA ALA A 76 -6.08 -20.79 -11.68
C ALA A 76 -5.52 -21.69 -10.55
N PRO A 77 -5.90 -22.98 -10.50
CA PRO A 77 -5.33 -23.90 -9.53
C PRO A 77 -3.84 -24.14 -9.86
N GLY A 78 -2.99 -24.09 -8.83
CA GLY A 78 -1.56 -24.42 -8.96
C GLY A 78 -0.64 -23.22 -9.21
N LEU A 79 0.62 -23.53 -9.52
CA LEU A 79 1.76 -22.59 -9.43
C LEU A 79 2.23 -22.06 -10.80
N GLU A 80 1.56 -22.41 -11.90
CA GLU A 80 2.00 -22.06 -13.25
C GLU A 80 2.11 -20.55 -13.47
N GLY A 81 1.23 -19.78 -12.83
CA GLY A 81 1.22 -18.32 -12.86
C GLY A 81 2.43 -17.64 -12.20
N LEU A 82 3.30 -18.39 -11.51
CA LEU A 82 4.44 -17.83 -10.78
C LEU A 82 5.72 -17.67 -11.62
N ARG A 83 5.80 -18.23 -12.83
CA ARG A 83 7.05 -18.31 -13.60
C ARG A 83 7.64 -16.95 -13.98
N GLU A 84 6.79 -15.95 -14.19
CA GLU A 84 7.20 -14.61 -14.64
C GLU A 84 7.03 -13.54 -13.55
N VAL A 85 6.73 -13.97 -12.32
CA VAL A 85 6.44 -13.07 -11.21
C VAL A 85 7.73 -12.54 -10.61
N THR A 86 7.73 -11.24 -10.28
CA THR A 86 8.86 -10.56 -9.63
C THR A 86 8.62 -10.28 -8.15
N LEU A 87 7.35 -10.29 -7.72
CA LEU A 87 6.93 -10.11 -6.33
C LEU A 87 5.82 -11.10 -5.97
N ILE A 88 6.06 -11.94 -4.96
CA ILE A 88 5.03 -12.79 -4.38
C ILE A 88 4.50 -12.13 -3.11
N VAL A 89 3.19 -12.07 -2.97
CA VAL A 89 2.46 -11.57 -1.81
C VAL A 89 1.65 -12.73 -1.25
N GLY A 90 1.77 -13.04 0.03
CA GLY A 90 1.00 -14.15 0.61
C GLY A 90 1.15 -14.25 2.11
N SER A 91 0.34 -15.11 2.72
CA SER A 91 0.39 -15.32 4.17
C SER A 91 1.75 -15.89 4.61
N TRP A 92 2.16 -15.55 5.83
CA TRP A 92 3.38 -16.09 6.43
C TRP A 92 3.41 -17.62 6.35
N GLU A 93 2.32 -18.30 6.68
CA GLU A 93 2.24 -19.76 6.67
C GLU A 93 2.44 -20.35 5.27
N ALA A 94 1.82 -19.75 4.25
CA ALA A 94 1.92 -20.21 2.87
C ALA A 94 3.32 -20.01 2.26
N LEU A 95 4.06 -19.02 2.75
CA LEU A 95 5.35 -18.61 2.19
C LEU A 95 6.56 -19.02 3.05
N ARG A 96 6.34 -19.56 4.25
CA ARG A 96 7.41 -20.02 5.16
C ARG A 96 8.12 -21.24 4.55
N PRO A 97 9.46 -21.33 4.57
CA PRO A 97 10.20 -22.41 3.89
C PRO A 97 9.75 -23.83 4.23
N GLU A 98 9.36 -24.07 5.48
CA GLU A 98 8.94 -25.39 5.98
C GLU A 98 7.47 -25.73 5.67
N GLY A 99 6.64 -24.73 5.38
CA GLY A 99 5.22 -24.91 5.02
C GLY A 99 4.91 -24.58 3.55
N ALA A 100 5.88 -23.97 2.86
CA ALA A 100 5.75 -23.56 1.47
C ALA A 100 5.95 -24.76 0.55
N ILE A 101 5.15 -24.78 -0.51
CA ILE A 101 5.34 -25.74 -1.60
C ILE A 101 6.75 -25.51 -2.19
N PRO A 102 7.51 -26.56 -2.58
CA PRO A 102 8.91 -26.43 -2.98
C PRO A 102 9.21 -25.34 -4.02
N ALA A 103 8.29 -25.09 -4.96
CA ALA A 103 8.42 -24.00 -5.93
C ALA A 103 8.43 -22.60 -5.30
N LEU A 104 7.60 -22.37 -4.27
CA LEU A 104 7.58 -21.12 -3.50
C LEU A 104 8.81 -20.98 -2.63
N ALA A 105 9.30 -22.08 -2.06
CA ALA A 105 10.54 -22.08 -1.30
C ALA A 105 11.75 -21.72 -2.19
N ALA A 106 11.83 -22.30 -3.40
CA ALA A 106 12.89 -22.07 -4.37
C ALA A 106 12.80 -20.70 -5.09
N TYR A 107 11.71 -19.97 -4.94
CA TYR A 107 11.54 -18.65 -5.54
C TYR A 107 12.54 -17.63 -4.96
N SER A 108 13.39 -17.08 -5.84
CA SER A 108 14.48 -16.16 -5.51
C SER A 108 14.09 -14.67 -5.55
N GLY A 109 12.88 -14.36 -6.04
CA GLY A 109 12.40 -12.98 -6.10
C GLY A 109 11.95 -12.45 -4.73
N ARG A 110 11.42 -11.22 -4.72
CA ARG A 110 10.95 -10.58 -3.48
C ARG A 110 9.65 -11.23 -2.99
N LYS A 111 9.55 -11.47 -1.68
CA LYS A 111 8.34 -11.97 -1.01
C LYS A 111 7.83 -10.91 -0.03
N LEU A 112 6.55 -10.61 -0.08
CA LEU A 112 5.84 -9.76 0.87
C LEU A 112 4.93 -10.64 1.71
N LEU A 113 5.17 -10.64 3.01
CA LEU A 113 4.53 -11.56 3.95
C LEU A 113 3.37 -10.85 4.62
N ILE A 114 2.21 -11.50 4.61
CA ILE A 114 1.01 -11.03 5.27
C ILE A 114 0.92 -11.75 6.63
N PRO A 115 0.88 -11.00 7.75
CA PRO A 115 0.63 -11.59 9.05
C PRO A 115 -0.82 -12.10 9.09
N ILE A 116 -0.97 -13.39 9.36
CA ILE A 116 -2.25 -14.01 9.70
C ILE A 116 -2.18 -14.39 11.19
N TRP A 117 -3.31 -14.29 11.89
CA TRP A 117 -3.39 -14.56 13.33
C TRP A 117 -4.04 -15.93 13.57
N PRO A 118 -3.26 -17.02 13.57
CA PRO A 118 -3.75 -18.32 13.96
C PRO A 118 -4.19 -18.32 15.43
N GLU A 119 -5.10 -19.23 15.78
CA GLU A 119 -5.59 -19.34 17.15
C GLU A 119 -4.45 -19.65 18.12
N GLY A 120 -4.40 -18.91 19.23
CA GLY A 120 -3.39 -19.10 20.28
C GLY A 120 -2.01 -18.50 19.98
N ALA A 121 -1.85 -17.73 18.91
CA ALA A 121 -0.60 -17.05 18.58
C ALA A 121 -0.79 -15.53 18.40
N ASP A 122 0.17 -14.78 18.93
CA ASP A 122 0.25 -13.33 18.80
C ASP A 122 1.55 -12.92 18.09
N TRP A 123 1.44 -11.89 17.25
CA TRP A 123 2.60 -11.27 16.61
C TRP A 123 3.18 -10.17 17.48
N ALA A 124 4.41 -10.32 17.94
CA ALA A 124 5.11 -9.26 18.64
C ALA A 124 5.40 -8.08 17.69
N GLY A 125 4.96 -6.88 18.06
CA GLY A 125 5.22 -5.65 17.29
C GLY A 125 4.35 -5.45 16.04
N VAL A 126 3.37 -6.33 15.79
CA VAL A 126 2.40 -6.20 14.69
C VAL A 126 1.00 -6.07 15.29
N GLU A 127 0.33 -4.98 14.97
CA GLU A 127 -1.04 -4.74 15.41
C GLU A 127 -2.02 -5.59 14.60
N ARG A 128 -3.04 -6.13 15.27
CA ARG A 128 -4.10 -6.90 14.60
C ARG A 128 -5.03 -5.95 13.86
N TRP A 129 -5.06 -6.09 12.54
CA TRP A 129 -5.93 -5.30 11.68
C TRP A 129 -7.13 -6.11 11.20
N SER A 130 -8.18 -5.40 10.79
CA SER A 130 -9.24 -6.02 10.00
C SER A 130 -8.70 -6.44 8.63
N ASP A 131 -9.29 -7.48 8.04
CA ASP A 131 -8.91 -7.99 6.71
C ASP A 131 -8.86 -6.89 5.65
N GLU A 132 -9.79 -5.94 5.72
CA GLU A 132 -9.88 -4.81 4.80
C GLU A 132 -8.75 -3.78 4.99
N ALA A 133 -8.41 -3.46 6.24
CA ALA A 133 -7.29 -2.57 6.56
C ALA A 133 -5.95 -3.22 6.17
N LEU A 134 -5.84 -4.53 6.39
CA LEU A 134 -4.69 -5.33 5.97
C LEU A 134 -4.55 -5.35 4.45
N ALA A 135 -5.64 -5.60 3.71
CA ALA A 135 -5.65 -5.58 2.25
C ALA A 135 -5.20 -4.24 1.66
N ARG A 136 -5.72 -3.13 2.20
CA ARG A 136 -5.27 -1.77 1.82
C ARG A 136 -3.80 -1.56 2.14
N GLN A 137 -3.33 -2.03 3.30
CA GLN A 137 -1.92 -1.89 3.65
C GLN A 137 -1.01 -2.68 2.71
N VAL A 138 -1.41 -3.89 2.32
CA VAL A 138 -0.68 -4.70 1.35
C VAL A 138 -0.64 -4.00 -0.01
N ALA A 139 -1.75 -3.44 -0.48
CA ALA A 139 -1.77 -2.66 -1.73
C ALA A 139 -0.80 -1.47 -1.69
N ARG A 140 -0.77 -0.74 -0.57
CA ARG A 140 0.22 0.33 -0.34
C ARG A 140 1.65 -0.18 -0.31
N ALA A 141 1.92 -1.31 0.33
CA ALA A 141 3.24 -1.92 0.37
C ALA A 141 3.70 -2.33 -1.04
N VAL A 142 2.82 -2.91 -1.86
CA VAL A 142 3.12 -3.22 -3.26
C VAL A 142 3.42 -1.94 -4.05
N LYS A 143 2.68 -0.85 -3.81
CA LYS A 143 2.93 0.46 -4.41
C LYS A 143 4.27 1.08 -3.98
N GLN A 144 4.73 0.83 -2.76
CA GLN A 144 6.06 1.26 -2.32
C GLN A 144 7.13 0.45 -3.03
N VAL A 145 6.98 -0.89 -3.07
CA VAL A 145 7.90 -1.78 -3.77
C VAL A 145 8.01 -1.42 -5.25
N SER A 146 6.89 -1.11 -5.92
CA SER A 146 6.92 -0.71 -7.33
C SER A 146 7.65 0.62 -7.58
N ASN A 147 7.70 1.51 -6.60
CA ASN A 147 8.48 2.75 -6.68
C ASN A 147 9.96 2.52 -6.31
N GLY A 148 10.36 1.32 -5.88
CA GLY A 148 11.68 1.04 -5.32
C GLY A 148 11.85 1.53 -3.89
N GLU A 149 10.76 1.88 -3.20
CA GLU A 149 10.78 2.29 -1.81
C GLU A 149 10.86 1.07 -0.88
N GLU A 150 11.43 1.28 0.31
CA GLU A 150 11.31 0.32 1.39
C GLU A 150 9.87 0.24 1.89
N VAL A 151 9.41 -0.97 2.23
CA VAL A 151 8.05 -1.19 2.74
C VAL A 151 7.93 -0.54 4.13
N ARG A 152 7.10 0.49 4.23
CA ARG A 152 6.80 1.17 5.49
C ARG A 152 5.36 0.90 5.86
N LEU A 153 5.15 0.45 7.11
CA LEU A 153 3.83 0.30 7.69
C LEU A 153 3.17 1.69 7.79
N ALA A 154 2.04 1.88 7.11
CA ALA A 154 1.25 3.08 7.29
C ALA A 154 0.49 2.90 8.59
N ARG A 155 1.03 3.45 9.68
CA ARG A 155 0.27 3.59 10.91
C ARG A 155 -0.76 4.70 10.67
N PRO A 156 -2.07 4.44 10.81
CA PRO A 156 -3.02 5.54 10.86
C PRO A 156 -2.57 6.50 11.96
N PRO A 157 -2.71 7.83 11.76
CA PRO A 157 -2.36 8.78 12.80
C PRO A 157 -3.15 8.41 14.06
N GLY A 158 -2.45 8.18 15.16
CA GLY A 158 -3.09 7.86 16.44
C GLY A 158 -4.04 8.98 16.84
N ALA A 159 -5.03 8.66 17.69
CA ALA A 159 -6.03 9.64 18.13
C ALA A 159 -5.39 10.94 18.65
N GLY A 160 -4.25 10.86 19.34
CA GLY A 160 -3.47 12.03 19.78
C GLY A 160 -2.92 12.90 18.65
N ALA A 161 -2.49 12.31 17.54
CA ALA A 161 -2.03 13.06 16.37
C ALA A 161 -3.21 13.78 15.67
N ILE A 162 -4.36 13.13 15.57
CA ILE A 162 -5.59 13.74 15.03
C ILE A 162 -6.02 14.92 15.92
N ILE A 163 -6.07 14.72 17.24
CA ILE A 163 -6.39 15.78 18.20
C ILE A 163 -5.39 16.94 18.09
N GLY A 164 -4.09 16.64 18.03
CA GLY A 164 -3.05 17.66 17.87
C GLY A 164 -3.22 18.48 16.59
N ILE A 165 -3.53 17.84 15.46
CA ILE A 165 -3.81 18.53 14.19
C ILE A 165 -5.03 19.46 14.34
N ILE A 166 -6.13 18.98 14.94
CA ILE A 166 -7.34 19.79 15.16
C ILE A 166 -7.01 21.01 16.03
N VAL A 167 -6.29 20.82 17.13
CA VAL A 167 -5.89 21.91 18.03
C VAL A 167 -5.01 22.93 17.32
N ALA A 168 -4.04 22.48 16.53
CA ALA A 168 -3.16 23.35 15.77
C ALA A 168 -3.92 24.20 14.73
N ILE A 169 -4.89 23.59 14.02
CA ILE A 169 -5.75 24.30 13.07
C ILE A 169 -6.59 25.35 13.80
N LEU A 170 -7.22 25.00 14.93
CA LEU A 170 -8.04 25.93 15.72
C LEU A 170 -7.22 27.10 16.28
N ALA A 171 -6.04 26.82 16.83
CA ALA A 171 -5.13 27.85 17.34
C ALA A 171 -4.65 28.78 16.22
N GLY A 172 -4.31 28.21 15.05
CA GLY A 172 -3.96 28.99 13.86
C GLY A 172 -5.10 29.91 13.40
N LEU A 173 -6.34 29.40 13.39
CA LEU A 173 -7.52 30.20 13.06
C LEU A 173 -7.75 31.35 14.07
N MET A 174 -7.59 31.07 15.37
CA MET A 174 -7.72 32.08 16.42
C MET A 174 -6.68 33.19 16.28
N LEU A 175 -5.42 32.84 16.02
CA LEU A 175 -4.36 33.81 15.79
C LEU A 175 -4.63 34.66 14.54
N LEU A 176 -5.12 34.04 13.46
CA LEU A 176 -5.50 34.75 12.24
C LEU A 176 -6.60 35.77 12.53
N MET A 177 -7.67 35.35 13.20
CA MET A 177 -8.78 36.24 13.56
C MET A 177 -8.34 37.38 14.50
N SER A 178 -7.48 37.08 15.47
CA SER A 178 -6.91 38.10 16.36
C SER A 178 -6.04 39.11 15.60
N GLY A 179 -5.24 38.65 14.63
CA GLY A 179 -4.44 39.51 13.77
C GLY A 179 -5.31 40.41 12.87
N ILE A 180 -6.39 39.87 12.30
CA ILE A 180 -7.35 40.64 11.51
C ILE A 180 -8.01 41.73 12.38
N ASN A 181 -8.47 41.38 13.59
CA ASN A 181 -9.05 42.35 14.51
C ASN A 181 -8.06 43.45 14.91
N PHE A 182 -6.82 43.08 15.22
CA PHE A 182 -5.77 44.04 15.56
C PHE A 182 -5.48 45.02 14.41
N VAL A 183 -5.47 44.54 13.16
CA VAL A 183 -5.32 45.41 11.98
C VAL A 183 -6.57 46.29 11.80
N ALA A 184 -7.77 45.74 11.98
CA ALA A 184 -9.01 46.50 11.86
C ALA A 184 -9.08 47.65 12.88
N GLU A 185 -8.73 47.40 14.15
CA GLU A 185 -8.66 48.43 15.21
C GLU A 185 -7.59 49.51 14.96
N ARG A 186 -6.57 49.20 14.15
CA ARG A 186 -5.51 50.16 13.80
C ARG A 186 -5.85 51.01 12.58
N VAL A 187 -6.77 50.53 11.73
CA VAL A 187 -7.11 51.14 10.44
C VAL A 187 -8.40 51.97 10.52
N PHE A 188 -9.33 51.62 11.42
CA PHE A 188 -10.59 52.33 11.67
C PHE A 188 -10.57 53.03 13.03
#